data_AF-A0A7X1ZBZ1-F1
#
_entry.id   AF-A0A7X1ZBZ1-F1
#
_cell.length_a   1.000
_cell.length_b   1.000
_cell.length_c   1.000
_cell.angle_alpha   90.00
_cell.angle_beta   90.00
_cell.angle_gamma   90.00
#
_symmetry.space_group_name_H-M   'P 1'
#
loop_
_entity.id
_entity.type
_entity.pdbx_description
1 polymer ?
#
loop_
_entity_poly.entity_id
_entity_poly.type
_entity_poly.pdbx_seq_one_letter_code
_entity_poly.pdbx_strand_id
1 'polypeptide(L)'
;MTYQELSALDPGPVVPRPRPGPAALLYRGHAGPLEEIPIAFAAALAARGLRVGGLAQRTRRHPETGRKTGMAVVDVATGRSHDIMQKLGRDSAACSLDTQGLAGATHVLRQAVDDGVDLLVVSKFGHLEAEGQGLAHEMLHAMAEGVPVLTLVPESHALDWLAFTEPVGRILRPTLDACWRWWGPHGLYDEMMAGVPADALVRRVVVGLNWMMVEGPDGVGLAQTPVRDGAGCRPPPAAGALTGRPLADLARLAGSLDPMARALGAAALNAAHNRVDLAGEAVNGLDLFAEAAAHASAPAMVGAFPGVAERVPHLRLIERAPGPGRFPEQAAPALLPDAEAVLLTAATFANGSLPGLLALARPGAEVIVTGPGTPLAPLLCDHGVTALAGLVVEDADGLARAVAEGAGARTLMRFGRTLVVRRAADQSSS
;
A
#
# COMPACT_ATOMS: atom_id res chain seq x y z
N MET A 1 26.06 -25.66 11.00
CA MET A 1 25.68 -24.80 9.87
C MET A 1 25.76 -23.37 10.35
N THR A 2 26.78 -22.65 9.91
CA THR A 2 26.90 -21.20 10.12
C THR A 2 25.76 -20.49 9.38
N TYR A 3 25.30 -19.36 9.90
CA TYR A 3 24.22 -18.52 9.36
C TYR A 3 24.38 -18.12 7.88
N GLN A 4 25.56 -18.33 7.30
CA GLN A 4 25.97 -17.84 6.00
C GLN A 4 25.73 -18.80 4.81
N GLU A 5 25.19 -20.01 5.00
CA GLU A 5 25.00 -20.99 3.90
C GLU A 5 23.55 -21.25 3.49
N LEU A 6 22.56 -20.59 4.10
CA LEU A 6 21.19 -20.66 3.62
C LEU A 6 21.01 -19.56 2.58
N SER A 7 21.16 -19.91 1.29
CA SER A 7 20.74 -19.03 0.19
C SER A 7 19.34 -18.48 0.47
N ALA A 8 19.15 -17.19 0.17
CA ALA A 8 17.85 -16.55 0.24
C ALA A 8 16.82 -17.39 -0.51
N LEU A 9 15.62 -17.50 0.04
CA LEU A 9 14.53 -18.21 -0.62
C LEU A 9 14.14 -17.43 -1.87
N ASP A 10 14.24 -18.10 -3.01
CA ASP A 10 13.73 -17.56 -4.27
C ASP A 10 12.19 -17.62 -4.25
N PRO A 11 11.49 -16.47 -4.34
CA PRO A 11 10.03 -16.45 -4.46
C PRO A 11 9.55 -17.05 -5.79
N GLY A 12 10.47 -17.34 -6.73
CA GLY A 12 10.15 -17.74 -8.08
C GLY A 12 9.53 -16.58 -8.85
N PRO A 13 8.71 -16.85 -9.88
CA PRO A 13 8.05 -15.78 -10.60
C PRO A 13 7.10 -15.03 -9.66
N VAL A 14 7.10 -13.71 -9.77
CA VAL A 14 6.22 -12.78 -9.06
C VAL A 14 5.37 -12.01 -10.06
N VAL A 15 4.18 -11.59 -9.66
CA VAL A 15 3.37 -10.67 -10.49
C VAL A 15 4.06 -9.31 -10.49
N PRO A 16 4.39 -8.73 -11.66
CA PRO A 16 4.92 -7.36 -11.71
C PRO A 16 3.91 -6.40 -11.08
N ARG A 17 4.38 -5.50 -10.21
CA ARG A 17 3.56 -4.44 -9.65
C ARG A 17 3.05 -3.54 -10.79
N PRO A 18 1.73 -3.42 -10.99
CA PRO A 18 1.16 -2.37 -11.83
C PRO A 18 1.59 -1.01 -11.28
N ARG A 19 2.26 -0.22 -12.12
CA ARG A 19 2.66 1.16 -11.81
C ARG A 19 1.60 2.10 -12.38
N PRO A 20 1.11 3.08 -11.61
CA PRO A 20 0.15 4.04 -12.14
C PRO A 20 0.81 4.93 -13.19
N GLY A 21 0.01 5.41 -14.15
CA GLY A 21 0.44 6.41 -15.13
C GLY A 21 0.77 7.76 -14.47
N PRO A 22 1.34 8.71 -15.22
CA PRO A 22 1.71 10.02 -14.70
C PRO A 22 0.49 10.80 -14.17
N ALA A 23 0.70 11.56 -13.11
CA ALA A 23 -0.33 12.38 -12.49
C ALA A 23 0.14 13.79 -12.15
N ALA A 24 -0.80 14.73 -12.22
CA ALA A 24 -0.58 16.10 -11.76
C ALA A 24 -1.64 16.53 -10.74
N LEU A 25 -1.18 17.16 -9.66
CA LEU A 25 -2.03 17.78 -8.66
C LEU A 25 -2.46 19.16 -9.17
N LEU A 26 -3.75 19.29 -9.44
CA LEU A 26 -4.33 20.53 -9.99
C LEU A 26 -4.47 21.58 -8.90
N TYR A 27 -4.05 22.81 -9.21
CA TYR A 27 -4.23 23.93 -8.28
C TYR A 27 -4.75 25.20 -8.96
N ARG A 28 -5.50 25.99 -8.18
CA ARG A 28 -6.04 27.30 -8.57
C ARG A 28 -5.33 28.41 -7.80
N GLY A 29 -4.82 29.41 -8.52
CA GLY A 29 -4.22 30.61 -7.91
C GLY A 29 -3.06 30.30 -6.95
N HIS A 30 -2.87 31.16 -5.94
CA HIS A 30 -1.90 30.96 -4.86
C HIS A 30 -2.58 30.27 -3.65
N ALA A 31 -3.18 29.10 -3.86
CA ALA A 31 -3.75 28.32 -2.77
C ALA A 31 -2.63 27.69 -1.93
N GLY A 32 -2.54 28.02 -0.63
CA GLY A 32 -1.82 27.27 0.42
C GLY A 32 -0.39 26.79 0.16
N PRO A 33 0.17 25.94 1.04
CA PRO A 33 1.43 25.25 0.82
C PRO A 33 1.22 23.93 0.06
N LEU A 34 0.59 23.97 -1.13
CA LEU A 34 0.25 22.75 -1.90
C LEU A 34 1.48 21.93 -2.30
N GLU A 35 2.61 22.60 -2.40
CA GLU A 35 3.96 22.06 -2.54
C GLU A 35 4.34 21.03 -1.47
N GLU A 36 3.74 21.08 -0.27
CA GLU A 36 4.00 20.10 0.79
C GLU A 36 3.38 18.74 0.52
N ILE A 37 2.35 18.65 -0.32
CA ILE A 37 1.63 17.40 -0.57
C ILE A 37 2.51 16.37 -1.30
N PRO A 38 3.13 16.67 -2.45
CA PRO A 38 4.04 15.72 -3.09
C PRO A 38 5.26 15.40 -2.22
N ILE A 39 5.73 16.34 -1.39
CA ILE A 39 6.85 16.11 -0.46
C ILE A 39 6.44 15.13 0.64
N ALA A 40 5.30 15.35 1.29
CA ALA A 40 4.78 14.48 2.34
C ALA A 40 4.43 13.09 1.79
N PHE A 41 3.90 13.01 0.56
CA PHE A 41 3.63 11.74 -0.10
C PHE A 41 4.93 10.96 -0.40
N ALA A 42 5.95 11.63 -0.97
CA ALA A 42 7.25 11.00 -1.22
C ALA A 42 7.91 10.53 0.09
N ALA A 43 7.85 11.33 1.15
CA ALA A 43 8.38 10.94 2.47
C ALA A 43 7.64 9.73 3.05
N ALA A 44 6.32 9.66 2.90
CA ALA A 44 5.52 8.53 3.37
C ALA A 44 5.83 7.23 2.60
N LEU A 45 6.12 7.32 1.30
CA LEU A 45 6.61 6.19 0.50
C LEU A 45 8.04 5.78 0.91
N ALA A 46 8.94 6.74 1.09
CA ALA A 46 10.31 6.46 1.53
C ALA A 46 10.35 5.76 2.89
N ALA A 47 9.48 6.15 3.83
CA ALA A 47 9.33 5.50 5.13
C ALA A 47 8.87 4.04 5.03
N ARG A 48 8.31 3.62 3.88
CA ARG A 48 7.92 2.25 3.55
C ARG A 48 8.94 1.52 2.69
N GLY A 49 10.16 2.06 2.57
CA GLY A 49 11.26 1.44 1.82
C GLY A 49 11.16 1.56 0.30
N LEU A 50 10.23 2.38 -0.22
CA LEU A 50 10.14 2.66 -1.66
C LEU A 50 11.18 3.71 -2.04
N ARG A 51 11.76 3.55 -3.22
CA ARG A 51 12.73 4.51 -3.75
C ARG A 51 11.97 5.67 -4.36
N VAL A 52 12.10 6.86 -3.78
CA VAL A 52 11.54 8.09 -4.32
C VAL A 52 12.67 8.99 -4.79
N GLY A 53 12.46 9.72 -5.88
CA GLY A 53 13.48 10.62 -6.44
C GLY A 53 12.86 11.85 -7.09
N GLY A 54 13.72 12.79 -7.44
CA GLY A 54 13.33 14.03 -8.11
C GLY A 54 13.28 15.25 -7.19
N LEU A 55 12.59 16.29 -7.65
CA LEU A 55 12.65 17.62 -7.08
C LEU A 55 11.26 18.19 -6.85
N ALA A 56 11.04 18.75 -5.67
CA ALA A 56 9.83 19.52 -5.34
C ALA A 56 10.20 20.98 -5.08
N GLN A 57 9.28 21.90 -5.35
CA GLN A 57 9.44 23.30 -4.95
C GLN A 57 8.87 23.48 -3.53
N ARG A 58 9.51 24.29 -2.68
CA ARG A 58 8.98 24.70 -1.38
C ARG A 58 9.07 26.21 -1.21
N THR A 59 7.92 26.85 -1.07
CA THR A 59 7.78 28.28 -0.89
C THR A 59 7.88 28.63 0.59
N ARG A 60 8.92 29.38 0.97
CA ARG A 60 9.04 29.92 2.32
C ARG A 60 8.10 31.12 2.45
N ARG A 61 7.29 31.14 3.51
CA ARG A 61 6.35 32.22 3.83
C ARG A 61 6.64 32.75 5.23
N HIS A 62 6.40 34.04 5.42
CA HIS A 62 6.50 34.66 6.73
C HIS A 62 5.42 34.07 7.66
N PRO A 63 5.77 33.57 8.87
CA PRO A 63 4.84 32.88 9.76
C PRO A 63 3.57 33.69 10.09
N GLU A 64 3.73 35.00 10.32
CA GLU A 64 2.61 35.85 10.75
C GLU A 64 1.83 36.52 9.62
N THR A 65 2.46 36.74 8.46
CA THR A 65 1.85 37.55 7.38
C THR A 65 1.50 36.72 6.16
N GLY A 66 1.91 35.45 6.08
CA GLY A 66 1.71 34.56 4.94
C GLY A 66 2.41 34.99 3.64
N ARG A 67 3.12 36.13 3.68
CA ARG A 67 3.85 36.69 2.54
C ARG A 67 4.99 35.76 2.13
N LYS A 68 5.16 35.56 0.83
CA LYS A 68 6.29 34.80 0.28
C LYS A 68 7.60 35.50 0.65
N THR A 69 8.46 34.81 1.39
CA THR A 69 9.79 35.28 1.82
C THR A 69 10.92 34.62 1.04
N GLY A 70 10.64 33.49 0.38
CA GLY A 70 11.60 32.81 -0.46
C GLY A 70 11.01 31.57 -1.13
N MET A 71 11.83 30.88 -1.90
CA MET A 71 11.47 29.65 -2.58
C MET A 71 12.73 28.81 -2.73
N ALA A 72 12.65 27.54 -2.37
CA ALA A 72 13.75 26.59 -2.42
C ALA A 72 13.31 25.36 -3.23
N VAL A 73 14.29 24.66 -3.80
CA VAL A 73 14.06 23.35 -4.41
C VAL A 73 14.49 22.29 -3.40
N VAL A 74 13.68 21.26 -3.21
CA VAL A 74 13.90 20.17 -2.27
C VAL A 74 14.11 18.89 -3.05
N ASP A 75 15.23 18.22 -2.80
CA ASP A 75 15.44 16.85 -3.23
C ASP A 75 14.54 15.94 -2.38
N VAL A 76 13.60 15.23 -3.01
CA VAL A 76 12.58 14.45 -2.28
C VAL A 76 13.13 13.14 -1.70
N ALA A 77 14.28 12.66 -2.19
CA ALA A 77 14.93 11.47 -1.68
C ALA A 77 15.64 11.75 -0.34
N THR A 78 16.28 12.92 -0.25
CA THR A 78 17.13 13.28 0.89
C THR A 78 16.49 14.32 1.82
N GLY A 79 15.44 14.99 1.38
CA GLY A 79 14.84 16.14 2.06
C GLY A 79 15.72 17.40 2.07
N ARG A 80 16.87 17.37 1.41
CA ARG A 80 17.82 18.49 1.39
C ARG A 80 17.28 19.62 0.51
N SER A 81 17.27 20.83 1.07
CA SER A 81 16.94 22.03 0.30
C SER A 81 18.18 22.54 -0.42
N HIS A 82 18.07 22.74 -1.72
CA HIS A 82 19.04 23.43 -2.55
C HIS A 82 18.54 24.86 -2.83
N ASP A 83 19.32 25.85 -2.41
CA ASP A 83 19.10 27.24 -2.80
C ASP A 83 19.61 27.42 -4.24
N ILE A 84 18.81 27.01 -5.23
CA ILE A 84 19.17 27.12 -6.66
C ILE A 84 18.94 28.55 -7.20
N MET A 85 18.38 29.47 -6.40
CA MET A 85 18.19 30.87 -6.82
C MET A 85 19.20 31.82 -6.18
N GLN A 86 20.01 32.46 -7.03
CA GLN A 86 20.64 33.74 -6.72
C GLN A 86 19.58 34.77 -6.29
N LYS A 87 19.97 35.69 -5.40
CA LYS A 87 19.18 36.89 -5.03
C LYS A 87 18.99 37.78 -6.28
N LEU A 88 17.94 37.54 -7.06
CA LEU A 88 17.50 38.50 -8.07
C LEU A 88 16.96 39.74 -7.35
N GLY A 89 17.54 40.90 -7.71
CA GLY A 89 17.22 42.20 -7.14
C GLY A 89 15.74 42.59 -7.31
N ARG A 90 15.38 43.72 -6.71
CA ARG A 90 14.00 44.14 -6.36
C ARG A 90 12.97 44.26 -7.52
N ASP A 91 13.34 44.01 -8.78
CA ASP A 91 12.55 44.38 -9.98
C ASP A 91 12.37 43.28 -11.06
N SER A 92 12.60 41.99 -10.78
CA SER A 92 12.42 40.93 -11.79
C SER A 92 10.98 40.38 -11.84
N ALA A 93 10.23 40.69 -12.92
CA ALA A 93 8.86 40.24 -13.16
C ALA A 93 8.73 38.85 -13.83
N ALA A 94 9.84 38.14 -14.07
CA ALA A 94 9.84 36.79 -14.64
C ALA A 94 10.57 35.83 -13.69
N CYS A 95 9.83 34.88 -13.12
CA CYS A 95 10.36 33.81 -12.28
C CYS A 95 10.84 32.66 -13.21
N SER A 96 11.93 32.92 -13.94
CA SER A 96 12.60 31.93 -14.78
C SER A 96 13.65 31.20 -13.95
N LEU A 97 13.61 29.86 -13.95
CA LEU A 97 14.75 29.05 -13.52
C LEU A 97 15.94 29.41 -14.42
N ASP A 98 17.08 29.76 -13.81
CA ASP A 98 18.32 29.99 -14.55
C ASP A 98 18.81 28.69 -15.22
N THR A 99 19.50 28.83 -16.34
CA THR A 99 20.15 27.77 -17.14
C THR A 99 20.97 26.79 -16.30
N GLN A 100 21.72 27.28 -15.30
CA GLN A 100 22.51 26.43 -14.40
C GLN A 100 21.63 25.64 -13.42
N GLY A 101 20.55 26.26 -12.94
CA GLY A 101 19.57 25.60 -12.07
C GLY A 101 18.77 24.53 -12.82
N LEU A 102 18.44 24.78 -14.08
CA LEU A 102 17.78 23.82 -14.96
C LEU A 102 18.70 22.63 -15.27
N ALA A 103 19.98 22.87 -15.58
CA ALA A 103 20.96 21.80 -15.83
C ALA A 103 21.15 20.89 -14.60
N GLY A 104 21.20 21.47 -13.40
CA GLY A 104 21.25 20.70 -12.15
C GLY A 104 19.98 19.87 -11.92
N ALA A 105 18.81 20.44 -12.20
CA ALA A 105 17.54 19.72 -12.09
C ALA A 105 17.44 18.55 -13.07
N THR A 106 17.84 18.75 -14.33
CA THR A 106 17.92 17.69 -15.34
C THR A 106 18.80 16.53 -14.87
N HIS A 107 19.98 16.81 -14.30
CA HIS A 107 20.86 15.76 -13.80
C HIS A 107 20.23 14.93 -12.68
N VAL A 108 19.58 15.58 -11.70
CA VAL A 108 18.91 14.89 -10.59
C VAL A 108 17.79 13.97 -11.09
N LEU A 109 16.96 14.45 -12.02
CA LEU A 109 15.85 13.66 -12.54
C LEU A 109 16.33 12.46 -13.35
N ARG A 110 17.38 12.61 -14.17
CA ARG A 110 17.96 11.49 -14.93
C ARG A 110 18.60 10.45 -14.02
N GLN A 111 19.40 10.90 -13.05
CA GLN A 111 20.02 9.99 -12.08
C GLN A 111 18.97 9.21 -11.29
N ALA A 112 17.86 9.85 -10.90
CA ALA A 112 16.77 9.16 -10.21
C ALA A 112 16.15 8.03 -11.06
N VAL A 113 15.97 8.26 -12.36
CA VAL A 113 15.47 7.23 -13.28
C VAL A 113 16.50 6.10 -13.44
N ASP A 114 17.79 6.44 -13.60
CA ASP A 114 18.88 5.46 -13.72
C ASP A 114 19.05 4.60 -12.44
N ASP A 115 18.82 5.19 -11.27
CA ASP A 115 18.80 4.52 -9.97
C ASP A 115 17.53 3.66 -9.76
N GLY A 116 16.59 3.72 -10.70
CA GLY A 116 15.39 2.88 -10.78
C GLY A 116 14.31 3.25 -9.76
N VAL A 117 14.11 4.54 -9.46
CA VAL A 117 13.09 4.95 -8.48
C VAL A 117 11.68 4.39 -8.79
N ASP A 118 10.91 4.18 -7.72
CA ASP A 118 9.51 3.74 -7.78
C ASP A 118 8.54 4.91 -8.04
N LEU A 119 8.95 6.13 -7.69
CA LEU A 119 8.23 7.38 -7.95
C LEU A 119 9.22 8.51 -8.28
N LEU A 120 8.94 9.23 -9.36
CA LEU A 120 9.61 10.49 -9.68
C LEU A 120 8.69 11.68 -9.35
N VAL A 121 9.16 12.60 -8.51
CA VAL A 121 8.50 13.88 -8.25
C VAL A 121 9.15 14.97 -9.09
N VAL A 122 8.34 15.71 -9.83
CA VAL A 122 8.79 16.89 -10.59
C VAL A 122 8.05 18.11 -10.06
N SER A 123 8.77 19.21 -9.89
CA SER A 123 8.30 20.34 -9.09
C SER A 123 7.01 20.95 -9.61
N LYS A 124 6.91 21.13 -10.93
CA LYS A 124 5.79 21.77 -11.58
C LYS A 124 5.81 21.49 -13.08
N PHE A 125 4.63 21.28 -13.66
CA PHE A 125 4.38 21.35 -15.09
C PHE A 125 3.70 22.70 -15.41
N GLY A 126 4.34 23.53 -16.23
CA GLY A 126 3.81 24.83 -16.63
C GLY A 126 4.00 25.10 -18.11
N HIS A 127 4.03 26.38 -18.48
CA HIS A 127 4.12 26.83 -19.86
C HIS A 127 5.35 26.28 -20.60
N LEU A 128 6.53 26.29 -19.97
CA LEU A 128 7.76 25.78 -20.59
C LEU A 128 7.65 24.29 -20.89
N GLU A 129 7.17 23.50 -19.93
CA GLU A 129 6.99 22.06 -20.14
C GLU A 129 5.94 21.74 -21.19
N ALA A 130 4.85 22.52 -21.25
CA ALA A 130 3.81 22.41 -22.28
C ALA A 130 4.35 22.66 -23.70
N GLU A 131 5.37 23.51 -23.86
CA GLU A 131 6.04 23.77 -25.14
C GLU A 131 7.20 22.79 -25.42
N GLY A 132 7.39 21.76 -24.59
CA GLY A 132 8.47 20.79 -24.73
C GLY A 132 9.84 21.29 -24.25
N GLN A 133 9.86 22.39 -23.49
CA GLN A 133 11.06 22.94 -22.84
C GLN A 133 11.09 22.58 -21.35
N GLY A 134 11.97 23.22 -20.58
CA GLY A 134 12.06 22.99 -19.13
C GLY A 134 12.45 21.54 -18.82
N LEU A 135 11.65 20.88 -17.97
CA LEU A 135 11.86 19.49 -17.56
C LEU A 135 11.01 18.48 -18.37
N ALA A 136 10.40 18.91 -19.47
CA ALA A 136 9.51 18.05 -20.27
C ALA A 136 10.21 16.78 -20.78
N HIS A 137 11.46 16.89 -21.23
CA HIS A 137 12.19 15.74 -21.76
C HIS A 137 12.48 14.69 -20.68
N GLU A 138 12.87 15.13 -19.48
CA GLU A 138 13.10 14.24 -18.34
C GLU A 138 11.82 13.57 -17.86
N MET A 139 10.69 14.31 -17.87
CA MET A 139 9.37 13.74 -17.57
C MET A 139 8.99 12.64 -18.57
N LEU A 140 9.14 12.90 -19.88
CA LEU A 140 8.86 11.92 -20.93
C LEU A 140 9.79 10.70 -20.85
N HIS A 141 11.07 10.90 -20.54
CA HIS A 141 12.03 9.82 -20.33
C HIS A 141 11.60 8.91 -19.18
N ALA A 142 11.26 9.48 -18.02
CA ALA A 142 10.76 8.71 -16.88
C ALA A 142 9.48 7.92 -17.22
N MET A 143 8.55 8.55 -17.95
CA MET A 143 7.32 7.89 -18.40
C MET A 143 7.61 6.73 -19.38
N ALA A 144 8.57 6.88 -20.28
CA ALA A 144 8.98 5.84 -21.22
C ALA A 144 9.61 4.62 -20.51
N GLU A 145 10.33 4.85 -19.41
CA GLU A 145 10.86 3.80 -18.52
C GLU A 145 9.80 3.22 -17.57
N GLY A 146 8.53 3.66 -17.68
CA GLY A 146 7.45 3.18 -16.83
C GLY A 146 7.57 3.64 -15.36
N VAL A 147 8.29 4.73 -15.09
CA VAL A 147 8.37 5.36 -13.76
C VAL A 147 7.19 6.33 -13.60
N PRO A 148 6.34 6.16 -12.57
CA PRO A 148 5.28 7.11 -12.27
C PRO A 148 5.84 8.50 -11.99
N VAL A 149 5.26 9.50 -12.64
CA VAL A 149 5.62 10.92 -12.45
C VAL A 149 4.50 11.63 -11.70
N LEU A 150 4.82 12.30 -10.59
CA LEU A 150 3.92 13.18 -9.86
C LEU A 150 4.39 14.62 -9.94
N THR A 151 3.52 15.54 -10.34
CA THR A 151 3.84 16.97 -10.47
C THR A 151 2.72 17.88 -9.97
N LEU A 152 2.98 19.18 -9.88
CA LEU A 152 1.96 20.22 -9.71
C LEU A 152 1.59 20.82 -11.07
N VAL A 153 0.30 21.06 -11.31
CA VAL A 153 -0.15 21.75 -12.53
C VAL A 153 -1.14 22.88 -12.21
N PRO A 154 -0.92 24.11 -12.68
CA PRO A 154 -1.92 25.17 -12.55
C PRO A 154 -3.12 24.89 -13.46
N GLU A 155 -4.31 25.35 -13.06
CA GLU A 155 -5.52 25.16 -13.85
C GLU A 155 -5.42 25.63 -15.30
N SER A 156 -4.65 26.69 -15.57
CA SER A 156 -4.41 27.20 -16.93
C SER A 156 -3.67 26.23 -17.85
N HIS A 157 -2.96 25.22 -17.31
CA HIS A 157 -2.19 24.23 -18.06
C HIS A 157 -2.71 22.79 -17.85
N ALA A 158 -3.92 22.64 -17.31
CA ALA A 158 -4.48 21.30 -17.06
C ALA A 158 -4.73 20.51 -18.35
N LEU A 159 -5.20 21.19 -19.42
CA LEU A 159 -5.39 20.56 -20.72
C LEU A 159 -4.06 20.25 -21.39
N ASP A 160 -3.07 21.12 -21.25
CA ASP A 160 -1.72 20.89 -21.77
C ASP A 160 -1.09 19.65 -21.13
N TRP A 161 -1.25 19.46 -19.81
CA TRP A 161 -0.81 18.26 -19.12
C TRP A 161 -1.46 16.99 -19.67
N LEU A 162 -2.76 17.01 -19.90
CA LEU A 162 -3.49 15.86 -20.43
C LEU A 162 -3.06 15.52 -21.86
N ALA A 163 -2.83 16.53 -22.71
CA ALA A 163 -2.29 16.34 -24.05
C ALA A 163 -0.85 15.80 -24.01
N PHE A 164 -0.02 16.31 -23.10
CA PHE A 164 1.36 15.89 -22.90
C PHE A 164 1.50 14.44 -22.41
N THR A 165 0.50 13.94 -21.68
CA THR A 165 0.53 12.62 -21.04
C THR A 165 -0.52 11.64 -21.57
N GLU A 166 -1.14 11.95 -22.71
CA GLU A 166 -2.10 11.09 -23.38
C GLU A 166 -1.51 9.68 -23.64
N PRO A 167 -2.30 8.60 -23.49
CA PRO A 167 -3.70 8.55 -23.04
C PRO A 167 -3.86 8.26 -21.53
N VAL A 168 -2.76 8.22 -20.78
CA VAL A 168 -2.70 7.65 -19.42
C VAL A 168 -2.62 8.68 -18.30
N GLY A 169 -2.41 9.95 -18.65
CA GLY A 169 -2.32 11.09 -17.76
C GLY A 169 -3.54 11.27 -16.85
N ARG A 170 -3.28 11.60 -15.58
CA ARG A 170 -4.34 11.89 -14.60
C ARG A 170 -4.20 13.26 -13.97
N ILE A 171 -5.35 13.88 -13.71
CA ILE A 171 -5.46 15.07 -12.87
C ILE A 171 -6.01 14.65 -11.50
N LEU A 172 -5.30 15.03 -10.45
CA LEU A 172 -5.64 14.71 -9.07
C LEU A 172 -6.03 15.97 -8.31
N ARG A 173 -6.91 15.79 -7.30
CA ARG A 173 -7.08 16.81 -6.26
C ARG A 173 -5.76 16.92 -5.48
N PRO A 174 -5.36 18.11 -5.03
CA PRO A 174 -4.15 18.28 -4.24
C PRO A 174 -4.44 17.86 -2.80
N THR A 175 -4.50 16.55 -2.55
CA THR A 175 -4.63 15.95 -1.22
C THR A 175 -3.82 14.66 -1.14
N LEU A 176 -3.28 14.32 0.04
CA LEU A 176 -2.55 13.05 0.23
C LEU A 176 -3.41 11.83 -0.10
N ASP A 177 -4.68 11.87 0.31
CA ASP A 177 -5.68 10.86 -0.04
C ASP A 177 -5.82 10.62 -1.54
N ALA A 178 -5.71 11.67 -2.37
CA ALA A 178 -5.76 11.52 -3.82
C ALA A 178 -4.47 10.90 -4.37
N CYS A 179 -3.31 11.24 -3.79
CA CYS A 179 -2.03 10.60 -4.12
C CYS A 179 -2.06 9.10 -3.81
N TRP A 180 -2.53 8.70 -2.63
CA TRP A 180 -2.62 7.28 -2.26
C TRP A 180 -3.59 6.49 -3.14
N ARG A 181 -4.76 7.05 -3.47
CA ARG A 181 -5.68 6.42 -4.42
C ARG A 181 -5.08 6.27 -5.82
N TRP A 182 -4.32 7.25 -6.27
CA TRP A 182 -3.61 7.17 -7.55
C TRP A 182 -2.51 6.12 -7.53
N TRP A 183 -1.73 6.08 -6.46
CA TRP A 183 -0.65 5.11 -6.24
C TRP A 183 -1.16 3.67 -6.22
N GLY A 184 -2.28 3.46 -5.54
CA GLY A 184 -3.01 2.20 -5.50
C GLY A 184 -2.35 1.12 -4.62
N PRO A 185 -3.10 0.05 -4.32
CA PRO A 185 -2.72 -0.97 -3.35
C PRO A 185 -1.76 -2.03 -3.88
N HIS A 186 -1.42 -2.03 -5.17
CA HIS A 186 -0.75 -3.17 -5.80
C HIS A 186 0.68 -3.43 -5.31
N GLY A 187 1.32 -2.44 -4.68
CA GLY A 187 2.62 -2.63 -4.03
C GLY A 187 2.55 -3.05 -2.57
N LEU A 188 1.37 -3.27 -1.98
CA LEU A 188 1.23 -3.38 -0.53
C LEU A 188 2.15 -4.43 0.10
N TYR A 189 2.40 -5.56 -0.56
CA TYR A 189 3.28 -6.60 -0.01
C TYR A 189 4.74 -6.12 0.09
N ASP A 190 5.21 -5.36 -0.90
CA ASP A 190 6.54 -4.75 -0.89
C ASP A 190 6.62 -3.66 0.19
N GLU A 191 5.59 -2.82 0.30
CA GLU A 191 5.51 -1.76 1.32
C GLU A 191 5.52 -2.35 2.74
N MET A 192 4.90 -3.51 2.94
CA MET A 192 4.90 -4.22 4.22
C MET A 192 6.27 -4.81 4.58
N MET A 193 7.17 -5.00 3.63
CA MET A 193 8.52 -5.49 3.91
C MET A 193 9.31 -4.52 4.80
N ALA A 194 9.02 -3.22 4.74
CA ALA A 194 9.66 -2.23 5.62
C ALA A 194 9.36 -2.45 7.10
N GLY A 195 8.26 -3.15 7.44
CA GLY A 195 7.92 -3.54 8.80
C GLY A 195 8.56 -4.85 9.26
N VAL A 196 9.31 -5.55 8.40
CA VAL A 196 9.97 -6.81 8.76
C VAL A 196 11.37 -6.50 9.30
N PRO A 197 11.70 -6.83 10.57
CA PRO A 197 13.02 -6.54 11.11
C PRO A 197 14.10 -7.34 10.36
N ALA A 198 15.20 -6.67 10.01
CA ALA A 198 16.26 -7.24 9.16
C ALA A 198 16.96 -8.45 9.78
N ASP A 199 17.03 -8.51 11.10
CA ASP A 199 17.66 -9.55 11.91
C ASP A 199 16.65 -10.51 12.57
N ALA A 200 15.35 -10.35 12.32
CA ALA A 200 14.33 -11.23 12.86
C ALA A 200 14.44 -12.65 12.27
N LEU A 201 14.38 -13.64 13.15
CA LEU A 201 14.52 -15.05 12.79
C LEU A 201 13.23 -15.81 13.04
N VAL A 202 12.94 -16.75 12.15
CA VAL A 202 11.78 -17.63 12.28
C VAL A 202 12.00 -18.61 13.44
N ARG A 203 11.14 -18.58 14.45
CA ARG A 203 11.20 -19.51 15.60
C ARG A 203 10.51 -20.84 15.28
N ARG A 204 9.36 -20.79 14.60
CA ARG A 204 8.57 -21.99 14.29
C ARG A 204 7.72 -21.76 13.05
N VAL A 205 7.56 -22.82 12.26
CA VAL A 205 6.56 -22.89 11.18
C VAL A 205 5.72 -24.14 11.36
N VAL A 206 4.40 -24.00 11.26
CA VAL A 206 3.46 -25.12 11.23
C VAL A 206 2.58 -24.98 10.00
N VAL A 207 2.53 -26.03 9.17
CA VAL A 207 1.67 -26.08 7.99
C VAL A 207 0.56 -27.09 8.25
N GLY A 208 -0.58 -26.57 8.72
CA GLY A 208 -1.79 -27.34 8.98
C GLY A 208 -2.69 -27.44 7.75
N LEU A 209 -3.74 -28.26 7.85
CA LEU A 209 -4.71 -28.47 6.78
C LEU A 209 -5.43 -27.17 6.39
N ASN A 210 -5.84 -26.38 7.39
CA ASN A 210 -6.64 -25.17 7.20
C ASN A 210 -5.83 -23.88 7.30
N TRP A 211 -4.74 -23.90 8.07
CA TRP A 211 -3.96 -22.72 8.41
C TRP A 211 -2.46 -23.01 8.40
N MET A 212 -1.68 -22.01 8.01
CA MET A 212 -0.25 -21.93 8.24
C MET A 212 0.04 -20.95 9.35
N MET A 213 1.02 -21.29 10.18
CA MET A 213 1.53 -20.45 11.27
C MET A 213 3.02 -20.21 11.06
N VAL A 214 3.44 -18.95 11.16
CA VAL A 214 4.84 -18.54 11.26
C VAL A 214 5.00 -17.76 12.56
N GLU A 215 5.95 -18.18 13.39
CA GLU A 215 6.30 -17.51 14.64
C GLU A 215 7.62 -16.76 14.47
N GLY A 216 7.58 -15.44 14.66
CA GLY A 216 8.74 -14.57 14.67
C GLY A 216 9.18 -14.22 16.11
N PRO A 217 10.07 -13.24 16.28
CA PRO A 217 10.55 -12.84 17.59
C PRO A 217 9.47 -12.15 18.46
N ASP A 218 8.64 -11.32 17.84
CA ASP A 218 7.72 -10.41 18.54
C ASP A 218 6.24 -10.69 18.21
N GLY A 219 5.95 -11.69 17.38
CA GLY A 219 4.61 -11.96 16.90
C GLY A 219 4.45 -13.32 16.22
N VAL A 220 3.20 -13.69 15.99
CA VAL A 220 2.81 -14.89 15.27
C VAL A 220 1.87 -14.49 14.15
N GLY A 221 2.16 -14.96 12.95
CA GLY A 221 1.32 -14.75 11.79
C GLY A 221 0.61 -16.02 11.37
N LEU A 222 -0.64 -15.84 10.95
CA LEU A 222 -1.48 -16.89 10.38
C LEU A 222 -1.81 -16.56 8.92
N ALA A 223 -1.93 -17.57 8.09
CA ALA A 223 -2.53 -17.46 6.76
C ALA A 223 -3.37 -18.71 6.48
N GLN A 224 -4.42 -18.58 5.67
CA GLN A 224 -5.19 -19.75 5.26
C GLN A 224 -4.31 -20.65 4.36
N THR A 225 -4.29 -21.95 4.65
CA THR A 225 -3.62 -22.91 3.77
C THR A 225 -4.41 -23.03 2.47
N PRO A 226 -3.78 -22.87 1.29
CA PRO A 226 -4.45 -23.03 0.02
C PRO A 226 -4.86 -24.49 -0.19
N VAL A 227 -5.95 -24.69 -0.93
CA VAL A 227 -6.38 -26.03 -1.35
C VAL A 227 -5.29 -26.66 -2.22
N ARG A 228 -4.97 -27.92 -1.97
CA ARG A 228 -4.08 -28.71 -2.82
C ARG A 228 -4.88 -29.32 -3.96
N ASP A 229 -5.01 -28.60 -5.06
CA ASP A 229 -5.76 -29.00 -6.26
C ASP A 229 -4.87 -29.51 -7.41
N GLY A 230 -3.54 -29.36 -7.30
CA GLY A 230 -2.57 -29.84 -8.27
C GLY A 230 -2.07 -31.28 -8.03
N ALA A 231 -1.64 -31.95 -9.11
CA ALA A 231 -1.00 -33.26 -9.02
C ALA A 231 0.41 -33.18 -8.38
N GLY A 232 0.71 -34.16 -7.53
CA GLY A 232 2.04 -34.37 -6.94
C GLY A 232 2.22 -33.82 -5.52
N CYS A 233 3.36 -34.14 -4.90
CA CYS A 233 3.75 -33.62 -3.60
C CYS A 233 4.50 -32.29 -3.79
N ARG A 234 3.79 -31.16 -3.67
CA ARG A 234 4.38 -29.82 -3.70
C ARG A 234 4.44 -29.24 -2.28
N PRO A 235 5.55 -29.45 -1.54
CA PRO A 235 5.70 -28.86 -0.22
C PRO A 235 5.97 -27.34 -0.32
N PRO A 236 5.80 -26.59 0.78
CA PRO A 236 6.30 -25.22 0.86
C PRO A 236 7.80 -25.15 0.54
N PRO A 237 8.30 -24.02 0.00
CA PRO A 237 9.73 -23.81 -0.24
C PRO A 237 10.55 -24.07 1.03
N ALA A 238 11.65 -24.81 0.89
CA ALA A 238 12.55 -25.17 2.00
C ALA A 238 11.88 -25.85 3.21
N ALA A 239 10.75 -26.53 3.02
CA ALA A 239 10.13 -27.34 4.07
C ALA A 239 11.14 -28.28 4.74
N GLY A 240 11.12 -28.33 6.07
CA GLY A 240 12.12 -29.03 6.89
C GLY A 240 13.33 -28.17 7.29
N ALA A 241 13.50 -26.98 6.72
CA ALA A 241 14.61 -26.07 7.00
C ALA A 241 14.17 -24.60 7.12
N LEU A 242 12.94 -24.36 7.60
CA LEU A 242 12.35 -23.01 7.72
C LEU A 242 12.68 -22.33 9.05
N THR A 243 12.70 -23.06 10.17
CA THR A 243 13.12 -22.53 11.47
C THR A 243 14.57 -22.06 11.40
N GLY A 244 14.85 -20.90 11.99
CA GLY A 244 16.19 -20.30 12.01
C GLY A 244 16.56 -19.56 10.72
N ARG A 245 15.66 -19.45 9.74
CA ARG A 245 15.88 -18.55 8.59
C ARG A 245 15.55 -17.10 8.95
N PRO A 246 16.10 -16.11 8.23
CA PRO A 246 15.61 -14.74 8.28
C PRO A 246 14.11 -14.68 7.98
N LEU A 247 13.33 -14.00 8.81
CA LEU A 247 11.90 -13.81 8.61
C LEU A 247 11.60 -13.10 7.28
N ALA A 248 12.48 -12.17 6.90
CA ALA A 248 12.42 -11.48 5.61
C ALA A 248 12.46 -12.44 4.41
N ASP A 249 13.18 -13.55 4.49
CA ASP A 249 13.25 -14.53 3.40
C ASP A 249 11.91 -15.21 3.17
N LEU A 250 11.20 -15.56 4.25
CA LEU A 250 9.85 -16.12 4.13
C LEU A 250 8.87 -15.03 3.70
N ALA A 251 8.95 -13.83 4.26
CA ALA A 251 8.03 -12.73 3.94
C ALA A 251 8.03 -12.37 2.44
N ARG A 252 9.19 -12.39 1.77
CA ARG A 252 9.29 -12.18 0.31
C ARG A 252 8.49 -13.18 -0.52
N LEU A 253 8.23 -14.38 0.02
CA LEU A 253 7.40 -15.38 -0.67
C LEU A 253 5.96 -14.91 -0.89
N ALA A 254 5.49 -13.86 -0.20
CA ALA A 254 4.15 -13.29 -0.39
C ALA A 254 3.91 -12.78 -1.83
N GLY A 255 4.96 -12.45 -2.57
CA GLY A 255 4.87 -12.09 -4.00
C GLY A 255 4.79 -13.29 -4.95
N SER A 256 5.07 -14.51 -4.48
CA SER A 256 5.19 -15.71 -5.31
C SER A 256 3.90 -16.05 -6.05
N LEU A 257 4.01 -16.60 -7.26
CA LEU A 257 2.88 -17.23 -7.97
C LEU A 257 2.51 -18.61 -7.42
N ASP A 258 3.38 -19.26 -6.65
CA ASP A 258 3.04 -20.53 -5.99
C ASP A 258 2.11 -20.26 -4.80
N PRO A 259 0.88 -20.82 -4.76
CA PRO A 259 -0.08 -20.53 -3.69
C PRO A 259 0.43 -20.90 -2.30
N MET A 260 1.23 -21.96 -2.17
CA MET A 260 1.77 -22.42 -0.89
C MET A 260 2.86 -21.47 -0.40
N ALA A 261 3.80 -21.09 -1.29
CA ALA A 261 4.82 -20.09 -1.00
C ALA A 261 4.19 -18.74 -0.63
N ARG A 262 3.20 -18.29 -1.40
CA ARG A 262 2.47 -17.04 -1.14
C ARG A 262 1.85 -17.02 0.24
N ALA A 263 1.08 -18.04 0.60
CA ALA A 263 0.43 -18.09 1.89
C ALA A 263 1.43 -18.26 3.05
N LEU A 264 2.57 -18.95 2.84
CA LEU A 264 3.67 -18.96 3.81
C LEU A 264 4.27 -17.56 4.01
N GLY A 265 4.48 -16.81 2.92
CA GLY A 265 4.98 -15.43 3.00
C GLY A 265 3.99 -14.46 3.62
N ALA A 266 2.69 -14.63 3.36
CA ALA A 266 1.64 -13.87 4.03
C ALA A 266 1.63 -14.14 5.55
N ALA A 267 1.80 -15.40 5.97
CA ALA A 267 1.96 -15.72 7.39
C ALA A 267 3.24 -15.10 7.98
N ALA A 268 4.35 -15.07 7.24
CA ALA A 268 5.58 -14.43 7.70
C ALA A 268 5.46 -12.90 7.82
N LEU A 269 4.79 -12.23 6.87
CA LEU A 269 4.43 -10.81 7.00
C LEU A 269 3.56 -10.59 8.23
N ASN A 270 2.52 -11.41 8.43
CA ASN A 270 1.69 -11.31 9.63
C ASN A 270 2.50 -11.54 10.92
N ALA A 271 3.54 -12.36 10.92
CA ALA A 271 4.39 -12.56 12.10
C ALA A 271 5.18 -11.30 12.47
N ALA A 272 5.57 -10.49 11.48
CA ALA A 272 6.24 -9.21 11.69
C ALA A 272 5.26 -8.10 12.13
N HIS A 273 4.04 -8.09 11.58
CA HIS A 273 3.06 -7.03 11.80
C HIS A 273 2.12 -7.30 12.97
N ASN A 274 1.73 -8.54 13.24
CA ASN A 274 0.78 -8.90 14.31
C ASN A 274 1.54 -9.14 15.62
N ARG A 275 2.22 -8.09 16.10
CA ARG A 275 3.04 -8.16 17.31
C ARG A 275 2.19 -8.30 18.57
N VAL A 276 2.75 -8.97 19.56
CA VAL A 276 2.11 -9.20 20.87
C VAL A 276 1.79 -7.89 21.61
N ASP A 277 2.61 -6.86 21.37
CA ASP A 277 2.54 -5.55 22.01
C ASP A 277 1.64 -4.54 21.29
N LEU A 278 0.95 -4.95 20.21
CA LEU A 278 0.02 -4.07 19.52
C LEU A 278 -1.16 -3.67 20.41
N ALA A 279 -1.37 -2.36 20.51
CA ALA A 279 -2.57 -1.76 21.07
C ALA A 279 -3.67 -1.63 20.01
N GLY A 280 -4.92 -1.69 20.44
CA GLY A 280 -6.08 -1.58 19.55
C GLY A 280 -7.38 -1.89 20.29
N GLU A 281 -8.48 -1.80 19.57
CA GLU A 281 -9.81 -2.00 20.14
C GLU A 281 -10.15 -3.50 20.20
N ALA A 282 -10.72 -3.95 21.33
CA ALA A 282 -11.20 -5.32 21.50
C ALA A 282 -12.64 -5.47 20.97
N VAL A 283 -12.85 -5.14 19.69
CA VAL A 283 -14.15 -5.20 19.01
C VAL A 283 -14.14 -6.27 17.93
N ASN A 284 -15.32 -6.82 17.60
CA ASN A 284 -15.46 -7.82 16.55
C ASN A 284 -15.63 -7.16 15.17
N GLY A 285 -14.78 -7.52 14.20
CA GLY A 285 -14.86 -6.97 12.84
C GLY A 285 -16.18 -7.26 12.10
N LEU A 286 -16.88 -8.36 12.42
CA LEU A 286 -18.20 -8.66 11.85
C LEU A 286 -19.28 -7.74 12.40
N ASP A 287 -19.13 -7.30 13.65
CA ASP A 287 -20.06 -6.33 14.26
C ASP A 287 -19.87 -4.95 13.62
N LEU A 288 -18.61 -4.52 13.45
CA LEU A 288 -18.27 -3.29 12.72
C LEU A 288 -18.86 -3.27 11.31
N PHE A 289 -18.75 -4.41 10.59
CA PHE A 289 -19.33 -4.49 9.26
C PHE A 289 -20.85 -4.46 9.28
N ALA A 290 -21.51 -5.14 10.23
CA ALA A 290 -22.96 -5.10 10.33
C ALA A 290 -23.48 -3.68 10.61
N GLU A 291 -22.78 -2.92 11.46
CA GLU A 291 -23.08 -1.51 11.73
C GLU A 291 -22.93 -0.65 10.47
N ALA A 292 -21.82 -0.79 9.75
CA ALA A 292 -21.59 -0.08 8.48
C ALA A 292 -22.63 -0.46 7.41
N ALA A 293 -22.93 -1.75 7.31
CA ALA A 293 -23.87 -2.30 6.34
C ALA A 293 -25.32 -1.90 6.61
N ALA A 294 -25.69 -1.60 7.86
CA ALA A 294 -27.03 -1.13 8.22
C ALA A 294 -27.40 0.21 7.57
N HIS A 295 -26.37 1.01 7.22
CA HIS A 295 -26.53 2.30 6.53
C HIS A 295 -26.18 2.26 5.04
N ALA A 296 -25.71 1.11 4.53
CA ALA A 296 -25.31 0.95 3.14
C ALA A 296 -26.49 0.47 2.28
N SER A 297 -26.67 1.08 1.11
CA SER A 297 -27.65 0.61 0.13
C SER A 297 -27.19 -0.67 -0.56
N ALA A 298 -25.87 -0.86 -0.64
CA ALA A 298 -25.26 -1.96 -1.38
C ALA A 298 -24.07 -2.56 -0.61
N PRO A 299 -24.28 -3.22 0.55
CA PRO A 299 -23.19 -3.88 1.26
C PRO A 299 -22.64 -5.07 0.44
N ALA A 300 -21.32 -5.24 0.43
CA ALA A 300 -20.65 -6.35 -0.23
C ALA A 300 -19.71 -7.08 0.72
N MET A 301 -19.58 -8.39 0.53
CA MET A 301 -18.67 -9.23 1.30
C MET A 301 -17.92 -10.16 0.36
N VAL A 302 -16.60 -10.23 0.49
CA VAL A 302 -15.76 -11.20 -0.21
C VAL A 302 -15.28 -12.24 0.81
N GLY A 303 -15.70 -13.50 0.61
CA GLY A 303 -15.51 -14.59 1.55
C GLY A 303 -16.62 -14.66 2.59
N ALA A 304 -17.18 -15.86 2.79
CA ALA A 304 -18.36 -16.06 3.61
C ALA A 304 -18.02 -16.22 5.10
N PHE A 305 -18.69 -15.44 5.94
CA PHE A 305 -18.69 -15.61 7.39
C PHE A 305 -20.06 -16.13 7.86
N PRO A 306 -20.11 -17.21 8.67
CA PRO A 306 -21.36 -17.72 9.21
C PRO A 306 -22.16 -16.64 9.96
N GLY A 307 -23.47 -16.58 9.75
CA GLY A 307 -24.39 -15.68 10.46
C GLY A 307 -24.43 -14.23 9.98
N VAL A 308 -23.56 -13.79 9.06
CA VAL A 308 -23.59 -12.38 8.59
C VAL A 308 -24.75 -12.11 7.64
N ALA A 309 -25.09 -13.05 6.76
CA ALA A 309 -26.23 -12.88 5.84
C ALA A 309 -27.58 -12.75 6.57
N GLU A 310 -27.71 -13.34 7.77
CA GLU A 310 -28.89 -13.20 8.63
C GLU A 310 -29.00 -11.80 9.24
N ARG A 311 -27.85 -11.15 9.49
CA ARG A 311 -27.75 -9.79 10.05
C ARG A 311 -27.82 -8.70 8.98
N VAL A 312 -27.47 -9.02 7.73
CA VAL A 312 -27.41 -8.09 6.61
C VAL A 312 -28.23 -8.68 5.44
N PRO A 313 -29.57 -8.48 5.42
CA PRO A 313 -30.47 -9.17 4.48
C PRO A 313 -30.21 -8.89 2.99
N HIS A 314 -29.61 -7.75 2.64
CA HIS A 314 -29.31 -7.36 1.25
C HIS A 314 -27.82 -7.51 0.91
N LEU A 315 -27.11 -8.40 1.61
CA LEU A 315 -25.68 -8.63 1.42
C LEU A 315 -25.36 -9.23 0.05
N ARG A 316 -24.48 -8.57 -0.70
CA ARG A 316 -23.90 -9.10 -1.94
C ARG A 316 -22.66 -9.92 -1.59
N LEU A 317 -22.85 -11.23 -1.40
CA LEU A 317 -21.79 -12.16 -1.02
C LEU A 317 -21.06 -12.70 -2.26
N ILE A 318 -19.76 -12.44 -2.33
CA ILE A 318 -18.84 -12.87 -3.40
C ILE A 318 -17.99 -14.03 -2.86
N GLU A 319 -17.98 -15.14 -3.59
CA GLU A 319 -17.23 -16.35 -3.24
C GLU A 319 -16.56 -16.98 -4.46
N ARG A 320 -15.44 -17.68 -4.24
CA ARG A 320 -14.72 -18.35 -5.32
C ARG A 320 -15.44 -19.60 -5.81
N ALA A 321 -16.07 -20.33 -4.89
CA ALA A 321 -16.94 -21.46 -5.18
C ALA A 321 -18.37 -21.11 -4.72
N PRO A 322 -19.12 -20.30 -5.50
CA PRO A 322 -20.40 -19.78 -5.06
C PRO A 322 -21.46 -20.88 -5.00
N GLY A 323 -22.17 -20.96 -3.87
CA GLY A 323 -23.43 -21.68 -3.77
C GLY A 323 -24.62 -20.83 -4.25
N PRO A 324 -25.86 -21.34 -4.12
CA PRO A 324 -27.06 -20.58 -4.45
C PRO A 324 -27.11 -19.22 -3.73
N GLY A 325 -27.50 -18.17 -4.47
CA GLY A 325 -27.62 -16.81 -3.91
C GLY A 325 -26.29 -16.08 -3.66
N ARG A 326 -25.17 -16.61 -4.17
CA ARG A 326 -23.84 -15.99 -4.06
C ARG A 326 -23.29 -15.63 -5.44
N PHE A 327 -22.52 -14.56 -5.49
CA PHE A 327 -21.84 -14.12 -6.69
C PHE A 327 -20.48 -14.81 -6.82
N PRO A 328 -20.04 -15.14 -8.05
CA PRO A 328 -18.68 -15.60 -8.29
C PRO A 328 -17.68 -14.45 -8.13
N GLU A 329 -16.40 -14.75 -7.91
CA GLU A 329 -15.34 -13.73 -7.74
C GLU A 329 -15.21 -12.76 -8.93
N GLN A 330 -15.55 -13.20 -10.15
CA GLN A 330 -15.55 -12.39 -11.37
C GLN A 330 -16.60 -11.26 -11.34
N ALA A 331 -17.58 -11.31 -10.43
CA ALA A 331 -18.55 -10.25 -10.24
C ALA A 331 -17.99 -9.06 -9.44
N ALA A 332 -16.85 -9.21 -8.75
CA ALA A 332 -16.30 -8.14 -7.91
C ALA A 332 -16.14 -6.78 -8.63
N PRO A 333 -15.64 -6.71 -9.89
CA PRO A 333 -15.54 -5.44 -10.62
C PRO A 333 -16.88 -4.77 -10.92
N ALA A 334 -18.00 -5.50 -10.90
CA ALA A 334 -19.33 -4.94 -11.10
C ALA A 334 -20.02 -4.57 -9.77
N LEU A 335 -19.58 -5.13 -8.64
CA LEU A 335 -20.27 -4.98 -7.35
C LEU A 335 -19.56 -4.03 -6.39
N LEU A 336 -18.23 -4.09 -6.32
CA LEU A 336 -17.43 -3.30 -5.39
C LEU A 336 -17.38 -1.79 -5.69
N PRO A 337 -17.41 -1.32 -6.95
CA PRO A 337 -17.42 0.12 -7.24
C PRO A 337 -18.64 0.88 -6.70
N ASP A 338 -19.74 0.18 -6.42
CA ASP A 338 -20.95 0.79 -5.85
C ASP A 338 -21.11 0.50 -4.34
N ALA A 339 -20.21 -0.31 -3.76
CA ALA A 339 -20.34 -0.76 -2.37
C ALA A 339 -19.93 0.33 -1.37
N GLU A 340 -20.86 0.74 -0.51
CA GLU A 340 -20.59 1.71 0.57
C GLU A 340 -19.96 1.05 1.80
N ALA A 341 -20.26 -0.24 2.02
CA ALA A 341 -19.65 -1.07 3.05
C ALA A 341 -19.12 -2.36 2.41
N VAL A 342 -17.83 -2.66 2.61
CA VAL A 342 -17.13 -3.81 2.07
C VAL A 342 -16.45 -4.58 3.18
N LEU A 343 -16.74 -5.87 3.30
CA LEU A 343 -15.96 -6.78 4.13
C LEU A 343 -15.11 -7.70 3.26
N LEU A 344 -13.81 -7.76 3.53
CA LEU A 344 -12.87 -8.65 2.88
C LEU A 344 -12.35 -9.67 3.89
N THR A 345 -12.44 -10.96 3.59
CA THR A 345 -11.78 -11.99 4.39
C THR A 345 -10.26 -11.84 4.33
N ALA A 346 -9.59 -12.11 5.45
CA ALA A 346 -8.13 -12.24 5.54
C ALA A 346 -7.52 -13.19 4.50
N ALA A 347 -8.29 -14.16 4.00
CA ALA A 347 -7.82 -15.07 2.97
C ALA A 347 -7.45 -14.36 1.65
N THR A 348 -8.02 -13.18 1.38
CA THR A 348 -7.65 -12.34 0.22
C THR A 348 -6.20 -11.85 0.29
N PHE A 349 -5.65 -11.67 1.49
CA PHE A 349 -4.22 -11.39 1.69
C PHE A 349 -3.38 -12.65 1.44
N ALA A 350 -3.79 -13.79 2.01
CA ALA A 350 -3.07 -15.05 1.86
C ALA A 350 -2.98 -15.54 0.40
N ASN A 351 -4.01 -15.27 -0.42
CA ASN A 351 -4.06 -15.70 -1.82
C ASN A 351 -3.67 -14.60 -2.82
N GLY A 352 -3.34 -13.39 -2.38
CA GLY A 352 -2.87 -12.31 -3.24
C GLY A 352 -3.95 -11.47 -3.93
N SER A 353 -5.24 -11.72 -3.69
CA SER A 353 -6.33 -10.96 -4.33
C SER A 353 -6.66 -9.63 -3.65
N LEU A 354 -6.22 -9.41 -2.41
CA LEU A 354 -6.52 -8.20 -1.63
C LEU A 354 -6.23 -6.89 -2.40
N PRO A 355 -5.05 -6.67 -3.02
CA PRO A 355 -4.80 -5.43 -3.76
C PRO A 355 -5.81 -5.17 -4.88
N GLY A 356 -6.16 -6.21 -5.64
CA GLY A 356 -7.13 -6.07 -6.72
C GLY A 356 -8.52 -5.70 -6.22
N LEU A 357 -8.94 -6.26 -5.08
CA LEU A 357 -10.24 -5.96 -4.46
C LEU A 357 -10.27 -4.55 -3.87
N LEU A 358 -9.19 -4.10 -3.22
CA LEU A 358 -9.06 -2.74 -2.70
C LEU A 358 -9.09 -1.70 -3.85
N ALA A 359 -8.47 -2.00 -4.99
CA ALA A 359 -8.47 -1.11 -6.15
C ALA A 359 -9.88 -0.92 -6.77
N LEU A 360 -10.81 -1.85 -6.52
CA LEU A 360 -12.20 -1.78 -6.98
C LEU A 360 -13.11 -1.04 -5.98
N ALA A 361 -12.68 -0.87 -4.73
CA ALA A 361 -13.49 -0.21 -3.72
C ALA A 361 -13.63 1.28 -4.05
N ARG A 362 -14.84 1.81 -3.90
CA ARG A 362 -15.09 3.24 -4.15
C ARG A 362 -14.40 4.12 -3.11
N PRO A 363 -14.04 5.36 -3.49
CA PRO A 363 -13.58 6.36 -2.53
C PRO A 363 -14.63 6.59 -1.43
N GLY A 364 -14.19 6.54 -0.17
CA GLY A 364 -15.03 6.77 1.00
C GLY A 364 -15.89 5.58 1.44
N ALA A 365 -15.73 4.39 0.86
CA ALA A 365 -16.34 3.18 1.39
C ALA A 365 -15.77 2.81 2.77
N GLU A 366 -16.60 2.23 3.62
CA GLU A 366 -16.15 1.55 4.83
C GLU A 366 -15.63 0.17 4.43
N VAL A 367 -14.31 -0.03 4.52
CA VAL A 367 -13.64 -1.26 4.05
C VAL A 367 -12.98 -1.96 5.23
N ILE A 368 -13.49 -3.14 5.59
CA ILE A 368 -13.05 -3.90 6.75
C ILE A 368 -12.38 -5.20 6.28
N VAL A 369 -11.13 -5.43 6.66
CA VAL A 369 -10.45 -6.72 6.47
C VAL A 369 -10.54 -7.52 7.75
N THR A 370 -11.06 -8.75 7.70
CA THR A 370 -11.33 -9.53 8.92
C THR A 370 -10.92 -11.00 8.83
N GLY A 371 -10.45 -11.54 9.95
CA GLY A 371 -10.10 -12.95 10.14
C GLY A 371 -8.74 -13.16 10.84
N PRO A 372 -8.44 -14.38 11.31
CA PRO A 372 -7.18 -14.65 12.04
C PRO A 372 -5.89 -14.32 11.26
N GLY A 373 -5.94 -14.34 9.92
CA GLY A 373 -4.82 -13.99 9.06
C GLY A 373 -4.81 -12.55 8.55
N THR A 374 -5.57 -11.64 9.17
CA THR A 374 -5.54 -10.22 8.79
C THR A 374 -4.19 -9.62 9.22
N PRO A 375 -3.47 -8.92 8.32
CA PRO A 375 -2.30 -8.13 8.71
C PRO A 375 -2.75 -6.92 9.53
N LEU A 376 -2.27 -6.80 10.76
CA LEU A 376 -2.51 -5.66 11.65
C LEU A 376 -1.55 -4.50 11.37
N ALA A 377 -1.32 -4.21 10.09
CA ALA A 377 -0.38 -3.19 9.61
C ALA A 377 -1.13 -1.88 9.25
N PRO A 378 -0.97 -0.79 10.02
CA PRO A 378 -1.71 0.47 9.80
C PRO A 378 -1.54 1.08 8.40
N LEU A 379 -0.45 0.76 7.69
CA LEU A 379 -0.21 1.24 6.32
C LEU A 379 -1.29 0.83 5.32
N LEU A 380 -2.06 -0.24 5.59
CA LEU A 380 -3.20 -0.63 4.74
C LEU A 380 -4.31 0.44 4.75
N CYS A 381 -4.36 1.31 5.76
CA CYS A 381 -5.35 2.38 5.82
C CYS A 381 -5.14 3.47 4.77
N ASP A 382 -3.90 3.69 4.33
CA ASP A 382 -3.60 4.57 3.20
C ASP A 382 -4.07 3.96 1.87
N HIS A 383 -4.27 2.64 1.83
CA HIS A 383 -4.77 1.90 0.67
C HIS A 383 -6.29 1.67 0.71
N GLY A 384 -7.01 2.47 1.51
CA GLY A 384 -8.49 2.50 1.53
C GLY A 384 -9.13 1.58 2.56
N VAL A 385 -8.37 0.88 3.40
CA VAL A 385 -8.92 0.09 4.51
C VAL A 385 -9.29 0.99 5.69
N THR A 386 -10.51 0.89 6.21
CA THR A 386 -10.95 1.68 7.37
C THR A 386 -10.71 0.94 8.69
N ALA A 387 -10.81 -0.39 8.69
CA ALA A 387 -10.50 -1.22 9.85
C ALA A 387 -9.87 -2.58 9.49
N LEU A 388 -8.88 -2.98 10.28
CA LEU A 388 -8.19 -4.26 10.24
C LEU A 388 -8.57 -5.05 11.49
N ALA A 389 -9.39 -6.09 11.35
CA ALA A 389 -9.83 -6.96 12.44
C ALA A 389 -9.09 -8.29 12.39
N GLY A 390 -8.11 -8.47 13.27
CA GLY A 390 -7.20 -9.62 13.27
C GLY A 390 -7.09 -10.31 14.62
N LEU A 391 -6.07 -11.16 14.75
CA LEU A 391 -5.75 -11.90 15.96
C LEU A 391 -4.30 -11.58 16.36
N VAL A 392 -4.12 -11.19 17.63
CA VAL A 392 -2.81 -11.18 18.29
C VAL A 392 -2.71 -12.43 19.13
N VAL A 393 -1.72 -13.28 18.83
CA VAL A 393 -1.54 -14.59 19.48
C VAL A 393 -0.81 -14.42 20.81
N GLU A 394 -1.33 -15.06 21.86
CA GLU A 394 -0.80 -15.01 23.22
C GLU A 394 -0.30 -16.39 23.69
N ASP A 395 -0.87 -17.48 23.15
CA ASP A 395 -0.42 -18.86 23.37
C ASP A 395 0.02 -19.48 22.04
N ALA A 396 1.28 -19.23 21.66
CA ALA A 396 1.85 -19.76 20.42
C ALA A 396 1.93 -21.29 20.43
N ASP A 397 2.17 -21.93 21.57
CA ASP A 397 2.30 -23.39 21.68
C ASP A 397 0.97 -24.10 21.52
N GLY A 398 -0.08 -23.59 22.16
CA GLY A 398 -1.44 -24.06 21.97
C GLY A 398 -1.92 -23.87 20.53
N LEU A 399 -1.63 -22.70 19.95
CA LEU A 399 -1.96 -22.42 18.56
C LEU A 399 -1.25 -23.39 17.61
N ALA A 400 0.05 -23.64 17.81
CA ALA A 400 0.84 -24.54 16.98
C ALA A 400 0.27 -25.97 16.98
N ARG A 401 -0.15 -26.48 18.15
CA ARG A 401 -0.84 -27.79 18.26
C ARG A 401 -2.15 -27.78 17.49
N ALA A 402 -2.99 -26.76 17.70
CA ALA A 402 -4.28 -26.65 17.03
C ALA A 402 -4.14 -26.57 15.51
N VAL A 403 -3.15 -25.81 15.00
CA VAL A 403 -2.85 -25.73 13.57
C VAL A 403 -2.39 -27.09 13.04
N ALA A 404 -1.49 -27.79 13.74
CA ALA A 404 -1.01 -29.11 13.37
C ALA A 404 -2.13 -30.17 13.31
N GLU A 405 -3.11 -30.08 14.21
CA GLU A 405 -4.30 -30.95 14.23
C GLU A 405 -5.40 -30.53 13.24
N GLY A 406 -5.18 -29.46 12.47
CA GLY A 406 -6.11 -29.02 11.42
C GLY A 406 -7.30 -28.23 11.94
N ALA A 407 -7.19 -27.55 13.08
CA ALA A 407 -8.28 -26.76 13.65
C ALA A 407 -8.75 -25.62 12.72
N GLY A 408 -10.04 -25.26 12.83
CA GLY A 408 -10.64 -24.13 12.12
C GLY A 408 -10.53 -22.81 12.88
N ALA A 409 -10.91 -21.70 12.21
CA ALA A 409 -10.75 -20.33 12.72
C ALA A 409 -11.30 -20.12 14.15
N ARG A 410 -12.49 -20.66 14.44
CA ARG A 410 -13.15 -20.53 15.75
C ARG A 410 -12.30 -21.09 16.90
N THR A 411 -11.57 -22.17 16.66
CA THR A 411 -10.67 -22.76 17.66
C THR A 411 -9.40 -21.93 17.81
N LEU A 412 -8.84 -21.43 16.71
CA LEU A 412 -7.62 -20.63 16.73
C LEU A 412 -7.78 -19.33 17.54
N MET A 413 -8.97 -18.72 17.50
CA MET A 413 -9.28 -17.50 18.26
C MET A 413 -9.13 -17.65 19.79
N ARG A 414 -9.04 -18.87 20.33
CA ARG A 414 -8.88 -19.12 21.77
C ARG A 414 -7.44 -18.92 22.27
N PHE A 415 -6.48 -18.86 21.37
CA PHE A 415 -5.04 -18.78 21.69
C PHE A 415 -4.50 -17.35 21.60
N GLY A 416 -5.38 -16.36 21.62
CA GLY A 416 -5.02 -14.96 21.55
C GLY A 416 -6.23 -14.06 21.73
N ARG A 417 -6.02 -12.77 21.48
CA ARG A 417 -7.05 -11.75 21.58
C ARG A 417 -7.35 -11.15 20.21
N THR A 418 -8.62 -10.90 19.94
CA THR A 418 -9.03 -10.15 18.74
C THR A 418 -8.62 -8.70 18.89
N LEU A 419 -8.09 -8.11 17.82
CA LEU A 419 -7.68 -6.71 17.79
C LEU A 419 -8.24 -6.03 16.54
N VAL A 420 -8.74 -4.82 16.72
CA VAL A 420 -9.06 -3.91 15.62
C VAL A 420 -8.07 -2.75 15.61
N VAL A 421 -7.42 -2.56 14.47
CA VAL A 421 -6.64 -1.37 14.13
C VAL A 421 -7.45 -0.54 13.13
N ARG A 422 -7.67 0.74 13.43
CA ARG A 422 -8.39 1.67 12.56
C ARG A 422 -7.46 2.72 12.00
N ARG A 423 -7.88 3.34 10.90
CA ARG A 423 -7.29 4.61 10.47
C ARG A 423 -7.40 5.60 11.64
N ALA A 424 -6.30 6.24 12.01
CA ALA A 424 -6.35 7.33 12.97
C ALA A 424 -7.35 8.37 12.42
N ALA A 425 -8.35 8.75 13.22
CA ALA A 425 -9.28 9.79 12.80
C ALA A 425 -8.45 11.03 12.42
N ASP A 426 -8.62 11.52 11.19
CA ASP A 426 -7.98 12.76 10.78
C ASP A 426 -8.38 13.82 11.79
N GLN A 427 -7.43 14.29 12.59
CA GLN A 427 -7.56 15.54 13.33
C GLN A 427 -7.52 16.68 12.30
N SER A 428 -8.53 16.72 11.43
CA SER A 428 -8.90 17.89 10.65
C SER A 428 -9.95 18.63 11.45
N SER A 429 -9.48 19.25 12.52
CA SER A 429 -10.19 20.33 13.19
C SER A 429 -10.43 21.46 12.18
N SER A 430 -11.71 21.77 11.99
CA SER A 430 -12.28 23.14 11.91
C SER A 430 -11.89 24.03 10.73
#